data_AF-A0A091WYW2-F1
#
_entry.id   AF-A0A091WYW2-F1
#
_cell.length_a   1.000
_cell.length_b   1.000
_cell.length_c   1.000
_cell.angle_alpha   90.00
_cell.angle_beta   90.00
_cell.angle_gamma   90.00
#
_symmetry.space_group_name_H-M   'P 1'
#
loop_
_entity.id
_entity.type
_entity.pdbx_description
1 polymer ?
#
loop_
_entity_poly.entity_id
_entity_poly.type
_entity_poly.pdbx_seq_one_letter_code
_entity_poly.pdbx_strand_id
1 'polypeptide(L)'
;NKAAPSERYEWVVLPQGMRNSPTLCQLYVTWALAPLRKQWLNTIIYHYMDDILCCQQEAFDNDFLMRLTTVLASKGLVVTPEKVQRSAPWKYLGWHISDAKIQPQKVELVTNLRTLTDVQTLLGDIQWVRKCAGISNAEISLLTSLLHGSHPSDEVTVSETQQTALQHIVQKLQ
;
A
#
# COMPACT_ATOMS: atom_id res chain seq x y z
N ASN A 1 33.86 27.45 9.38
CA ASN A 1 34.34 27.07 10.73
C ASN A 1 34.12 25.58 10.98
N LYS A 2 35.20 24.79 10.99
CA LYS A 2 35.23 23.40 11.49
C LYS A 2 35.54 23.42 12.99
N ALA A 3 34.66 24.05 13.77
CA ALA A 3 34.94 24.36 15.19
C ALA A 3 35.10 23.09 16.04
N ALA A 4 34.55 21.95 15.60
CA ALA A 4 34.79 20.62 16.14
C ALA A 4 34.60 19.55 15.03
N PRO A 5 35.08 18.31 15.24
CA PRO A 5 34.74 17.18 14.39
C PRO A 5 33.23 16.91 14.40
N SER A 6 32.68 16.44 13.27
CA SER A 6 31.28 16.02 13.19
C SER A 6 31.00 14.84 14.12
N GLU A 7 29.85 14.86 14.79
CA GLU A 7 29.36 13.74 15.59
C GLU A 7 29.08 12.51 14.70
N ARG A 8 29.32 11.32 15.26
CA ARG A 8 29.11 10.03 14.59
C ARG A 8 28.21 9.16 15.44
N TYR A 9 27.31 8.45 14.79
CA TYR A 9 26.33 7.56 15.42
C TYR A 9 26.39 6.18 14.76
N GLU A 10 26.00 5.16 15.51
CA GLU A 10 25.85 3.78 15.04
C GLU A 10 24.40 3.31 15.24
N TRP A 11 23.93 2.49 14.30
CA TRP A 11 22.58 1.92 14.37
C TRP A 11 22.55 0.71 15.31
N VAL A 12 21.70 0.77 16.33
CA VAL A 12 21.43 -0.34 17.25
C VAL A 12 20.13 -1.08 16.93
N VAL A 13 19.38 -0.58 15.94
CA VAL A 13 18.13 -1.15 15.42
C VAL A 13 18.20 -1.25 13.90
N LEU A 14 17.25 -1.95 13.28
CA LEU A 14 17.18 -2.06 11.82
C LEU A 14 17.11 -0.66 11.17
N PRO A 15 18.13 -0.24 10.40
CA PRO A 15 18.11 1.07 9.79
C PRO A 15 17.15 1.11 8.61
N GLN A 16 16.43 2.22 8.49
CA GLN A 16 15.61 2.50 7.32
C GLN A 16 16.51 2.69 6.09
N GLY A 17 16.09 2.18 4.94
CA GLY A 17 16.85 2.23 3.68
C GLY A 17 17.90 1.14 3.48
N MET A 18 18.22 0.34 4.51
CA MET A 18 19.08 -0.84 4.31
C MET A 18 18.31 -1.95 3.61
N ARG A 19 18.92 -2.52 2.56
CA ARG A 19 18.30 -3.52 1.66
C ARG A 19 17.69 -4.72 2.39
N ASN A 20 18.30 -5.17 3.48
CA ASN A 20 17.85 -6.37 4.21
C ASN A 20 16.84 -6.06 5.32
N SER A 21 16.67 -4.80 5.71
CA SER A 21 15.74 -4.42 6.78
C SER A 21 14.31 -4.91 6.55
N PRO A 22 13.74 -4.84 5.33
CA PRO A 22 12.39 -5.36 5.08
C PRO A 22 12.26 -6.86 5.35
N THR A 23 13.19 -7.66 4.85
CA THR A 23 13.18 -9.12 5.06
C THR A 23 13.32 -9.46 6.54
N LEU A 24 14.22 -8.78 7.27
CA LEU A 24 14.40 -9.01 8.70
C LEU A 24 13.16 -8.62 9.51
N CYS A 25 12.52 -7.50 9.19
CA CYS A 25 11.25 -7.09 9.80
C CYS A 25 10.17 -8.15 9.59
N GLN A 26 9.97 -8.58 8.34
CA GLN A 26 8.97 -9.59 7.99
C GLN A 26 9.20 -10.92 8.75
N LEU A 27 10.45 -11.39 8.83
CA LEU A 27 10.80 -12.61 9.56
C LEU A 27 10.56 -12.46 11.07
N TYR A 28 10.90 -11.31 11.64
CA TYR A 28 10.71 -11.05 13.05
C TYR A 28 9.23 -11.00 13.44
N VAL A 29 8.40 -10.28 12.68
CA VAL A 29 6.94 -10.23 12.91
C VAL A 29 6.31 -11.60 12.66
N THR A 30 6.80 -12.37 11.68
CA THR A 30 6.37 -13.76 11.47
C THR A 30 6.61 -14.62 12.71
N TRP A 31 7.80 -14.54 13.29
CA TRP A 31 8.16 -15.26 14.52
C TRP A 31 7.32 -14.81 15.72
N ALA A 32 7.10 -13.51 15.89
CA ALA A 32 6.31 -12.96 16.98
C ALA A 32 4.84 -13.41 16.94
N LEU A 33 4.27 -13.54 15.74
CA LEU A 33 2.90 -13.99 15.51
C LEU A 33 2.73 -15.52 15.53
N ALA A 34 3.82 -16.29 15.48
CA ALA A 34 3.75 -17.75 15.36
C ALA A 34 2.95 -18.45 16.48
N PRO A 35 3.05 -18.05 17.77
CA PRO A 35 2.23 -18.65 18.83
C PRO A 35 0.73 -18.41 18.61
N LEU A 36 0.34 -17.19 18.21
CA LEU A 36 -1.06 -16.83 17.95
C LEU A 36 -1.62 -17.61 16.77
N ARG A 37 -0.86 -17.78 15.69
CA ARG A 37 -1.28 -18.60 14.53
C ARG A 37 -1.52 -20.06 14.90
N LYS A 38 -0.75 -20.61 15.84
CA LYS A 38 -0.95 -21.97 16.34
C LYS A 38 -2.17 -22.09 17.25
N GLN A 39 -2.46 -21.05 18.03
CA GLN A 39 -3.56 -21.05 18.99
C GLN A 39 -4.91 -20.70 18.35
N TRP A 40 -4.93 -19.78 17.40
CA TRP A 40 -6.15 -19.24 16.77
C TRP A 40 -6.38 -19.88 15.40
N LEU A 41 -6.73 -21.17 15.41
CA LEU A 41 -6.90 -21.96 14.17
C LEU A 41 -8.04 -21.46 13.28
N ASN A 42 -9.03 -20.77 13.85
CA ASN A 42 -10.17 -20.21 13.12
C ASN A 42 -9.92 -18.77 12.66
N THR A 43 -8.77 -18.18 12.99
CA THR A 43 -8.42 -16.79 12.65
C THR A 43 -7.28 -16.76 11.64
N ILE A 44 -7.52 -16.13 10.50
CA ILE A 44 -6.50 -15.82 9.51
C ILE A 44 -5.75 -14.57 9.98
N ILE A 45 -4.45 -14.71 10.23
CA ILE A 45 -3.56 -13.59 10.59
C ILE A 45 -2.60 -13.33 9.43
N TYR A 46 -2.98 -12.39 8.57
CA TYR A 46 -2.16 -11.89 7.48
C TYR A 46 -1.29 -10.72 7.97
N HIS A 47 -0.06 -10.61 7.47
CA HIS A 47 0.80 -9.49 7.82
C HIS A 47 1.75 -9.15 6.67
N TYR A 48 2.05 -7.87 6.56
CA TYR A 48 3.05 -7.34 5.65
C TYR A 48 3.84 -6.29 6.40
N MET A 49 5.14 -6.54 6.57
CA MET A 49 5.99 -5.71 7.42
C MET A 49 5.39 -5.54 8.82
N ASP A 50 5.03 -4.31 9.20
CA ASP A 50 4.43 -3.92 10.47
C ASP A 50 2.90 -3.89 10.47
N ASP A 51 2.25 -4.02 9.31
CA ASP A 51 0.79 -4.10 9.20
C ASP A 51 0.28 -5.53 9.44
N ILE A 52 -0.73 -5.67 10.29
CA ILE A 52 -1.36 -6.96 10.65
C ILE A 52 -2.87 -6.87 10.39
N LEU A 53 -3.39 -7.83 9.63
CA LEU A 53 -4.81 -8.03 9.38
C LEU A 53 -5.26 -9.37 9.96
N CYS A 54 -6.24 -9.32 10.87
CA CYS A 54 -6.86 -10.50 11.47
C CYS A 54 -8.29 -10.63 10.94
N CYS A 55 -8.64 -11.79 10.39
CA CYS A 55 -9.97 -12.09 9.86
C CYS A 55 -10.44 -13.46 10.35
N GLN A 56 -11.72 -13.59 10.68
CA GLN A 56 -12.35 -14.88 11.00
C GLN A 56 -13.84 -14.81 10.67
N GLN A 57 -14.53 -15.96 10.63
CA GLN A 57 -15.95 -16.02 10.29
C GLN A 57 -16.87 -15.49 11.40
N GLU A 58 -16.50 -15.74 12.67
CA GLU A 58 -17.25 -15.31 13.84
C GLU A 58 -16.84 -13.91 14.32
N ALA A 59 -17.71 -13.21 15.04
CA ALA A 59 -17.32 -11.95 15.67
C ALA A 59 -16.12 -12.16 16.62
N PHE A 60 -15.17 -11.21 16.62
CA PHE A 60 -14.08 -11.23 17.59
C PHE A 60 -14.60 -11.02 19.01
N ASP A 61 -14.02 -11.71 19.98
CA ASP A 61 -14.29 -11.44 21.39
C ASP A 61 -13.60 -10.14 21.85
N ASN A 62 -14.10 -9.56 22.94
CA ASN A 62 -13.58 -8.29 23.47
C ASN A 62 -12.10 -8.38 23.86
N ASP A 63 -11.62 -9.58 24.21
CA ASP A 63 -10.26 -9.83 24.66
C ASP A 63 -9.28 -10.10 23.52
N PHE A 64 -9.74 -10.25 22.27
CA PHE A 64 -8.90 -10.58 21.12
C PHE A 64 -7.70 -9.63 20.98
N LEU A 65 -7.99 -8.32 20.97
CA LEU A 65 -6.96 -7.30 20.82
C LEU A 65 -6.00 -7.29 22.01
N MET A 66 -6.50 -7.48 23.23
CA MET A 66 -5.65 -7.54 24.42
C MET A 66 -4.68 -8.73 24.37
N ARG A 67 -5.15 -9.92 23.96
CA ARG A 67 -4.29 -11.10 23.80
C ARG A 67 -3.25 -10.89 22.69
N LEU A 68 -3.65 -10.35 21.55
CA LEU A 68 -2.75 -10.01 20.44
C LEU A 68 -1.63 -9.07 20.90
N THR A 69 -2.02 -7.93 21.50
CA THR A 69 -1.09 -6.89 21.94
C THR A 69 -0.18 -7.36 23.05
N THR A 70 -0.66 -8.17 24.00
CA THR A 70 0.15 -8.74 25.08
C THR A 70 1.24 -9.66 24.52
N VAL A 71 0.90 -10.54 23.58
CA VAL A 71 1.89 -11.43 22.95
C VAL A 71 2.91 -10.62 22.17
N LEU A 72 2.49 -9.65 21.36
CA LEU A 72 3.39 -8.78 20.60
C LEU A 72 4.31 -7.96 21.53
N ALA A 73 3.77 -7.39 22.62
CA ALA A 73 4.53 -6.63 23.60
C ALA A 73 5.59 -7.49 24.30
N SER A 74 5.28 -8.76 24.60
CA SER A 74 6.27 -9.71 25.14
C SER A 74 7.45 -9.97 24.19
N LYS A 75 7.30 -9.63 22.91
CA LYS A 75 8.32 -9.71 21.85
C LYS A 75 8.88 -8.34 21.48
N GLY A 76 8.64 -7.30 22.27
CA GLY A 76 9.14 -5.95 22.02
C GLY A 76 8.42 -5.20 20.88
N LEU A 77 7.28 -5.70 20.41
CA LEU A 77 6.44 -5.03 19.40
C LEU A 77 5.29 -4.29 20.08
N VAL A 78 5.10 -3.02 19.73
CA VAL A 78 4.05 -2.17 20.29
C VAL A 78 2.99 -1.90 19.22
N VAL A 79 1.73 -2.20 19.55
CA VAL A 79 0.59 -1.85 18.69
C VAL A 79 0.09 -0.48 19.12
N THR A 80 0.13 0.48 18.18
CA THR A 80 -0.38 1.84 18.37
C THR A 80 -1.91 1.83 18.43
N PRO A 81 -2.54 2.16 19.58
CA PRO A 81 -4.00 2.09 19.73
C PRO A 81 -4.76 2.91 18.69
N GLU A 82 -4.21 4.06 18.29
CA GLU A 82 -4.79 4.97 17.31
C GLU A 82 -4.84 4.39 15.89
N LYS A 83 -4.00 3.39 15.58
CA LYS A 83 -3.96 2.71 14.28
C LYS A 83 -4.85 1.47 14.23
N VAL A 84 -5.45 1.06 15.35
CA VAL A 84 -6.30 -0.13 15.39
C VAL A 84 -7.66 0.18 14.76
N GLN A 85 -8.00 -0.58 13.71
CA GLN A 85 -9.26 -0.45 12.99
C GLN A 85 -10.18 -1.61 13.36
N ARG A 86 -11.26 -1.35 14.12
CA ARG A 86 -12.18 -2.39 14.63
C ARG A 86 -13.44 -2.58 13.78
N SER A 87 -13.80 -1.59 12.96
CA SER A 87 -15.02 -1.61 12.15
C SER A 87 -14.71 -1.24 10.70
N ALA A 88 -15.51 -1.77 9.78
CA ALA A 88 -15.46 -1.37 8.38
C ALA A 88 -15.73 0.14 8.20
N PRO A 89 -15.18 0.79 7.16
CA PRO A 89 -14.23 0.22 6.20
C PRO A 89 -12.81 0.13 6.77
N TRP A 90 -12.18 -1.04 6.64
CA TRP A 90 -10.78 -1.23 7.04
C TRP A 90 -9.83 -0.84 5.91
N LYS A 91 -8.73 -0.17 6.25
CA LYS A 91 -7.64 0.15 5.34
C LYS A 91 -6.51 -0.85 5.49
N TYR A 92 -6.11 -1.51 4.40
CA TYR A 92 -4.99 -2.45 4.39
C TYR A 92 -4.28 -2.45 3.03
N LEU A 93 -2.97 -2.20 3.01
CA LEU A 93 -2.13 -2.22 1.79
C LEU A 93 -2.71 -1.47 0.58
N GLY A 94 -3.28 -0.28 0.81
CA GLY A 94 -3.88 0.53 -0.26
C GLY A 94 -5.30 0.11 -0.66
N TRP A 95 -5.95 -0.78 0.09
CA TRP A 95 -7.35 -1.20 -0.12
C TRP A 95 -8.27 -0.69 0.99
N HIS A 96 -9.52 -0.43 0.66
CA HIS A 96 -10.66 -0.40 1.58
C HIS A 96 -11.35 -1.75 1.54
N ILE A 97 -11.49 -2.38 2.70
CA ILE A 97 -12.16 -3.65 2.90
C ILE A 97 -13.46 -3.36 3.66
N SER A 98 -14.55 -3.96 3.20
CA SER A 98 -15.86 -3.93 3.85
C SER A 98 -16.46 -5.33 3.78
N ASP A 99 -17.54 -5.56 4.53
CA ASP A 99 -18.22 -6.86 4.55
C ASP A 99 -18.73 -7.29 3.16
N ALA A 100 -19.05 -6.34 2.29
CA ALA A 100 -19.61 -6.61 0.97
C ALA A 100 -18.56 -6.61 -0.16
N LYS A 101 -17.50 -5.80 -0.06
CA LYS A 101 -16.57 -5.57 -1.18
C LYS A 101 -15.19 -5.09 -0.72
N ILE A 102 -14.20 -5.36 -1.57
CA ILE A 102 -12.83 -4.82 -1.49
C ILE A 102 -12.65 -3.85 -2.65
N GLN A 103 -12.25 -2.62 -2.35
CA GLN A 103 -12.06 -1.55 -3.33
C GLN A 103 -10.70 -0.87 -3.12
N PRO A 104 -10.03 -0.39 -4.17
CA PRO A 104 -8.80 0.37 -3.98
C PRO A 104 -9.09 1.62 -3.15
N GLN A 105 -8.11 2.09 -2.38
CA GLN A 105 -8.17 3.43 -1.82
C GLN A 105 -8.29 4.45 -2.95
N LYS A 106 -9.03 5.53 -2.71
CA LYS A 106 -9.37 6.53 -3.73
C LYS A 106 -8.09 6.93 -4.47
N VAL A 107 -8.08 6.72 -5.78
CA VAL A 107 -7.03 7.20 -6.67
C VAL A 107 -7.58 8.40 -7.40
N GLU A 108 -7.06 9.58 -7.09
CA GLU A 108 -7.41 10.80 -7.81
C GLU A 108 -6.58 10.83 -9.10
N LEU A 109 -7.20 10.48 -10.22
CA LEU A 109 -6.53 10.56 -11.51
C LEU A 109 -6.34 12.02 -11.93
N VAL A 110 -5.09 12.45 -12.03
CA VAL A 110 -4.74 13.75 -12.60
C VAL A 110 -4.73 13.63 -14.13
N THR A 111 -5.71 14.25 -14.78
CA THR A 111 -5.92 14.14 -16.23
C THR A 111 -5.35 15.30 -17.05
N ASN A 112 -4.82 16.33 -16.40
CA ASN A 112 -4.16 17.46 -17.07
C ASN A 112 -2.70 17.11 -17.35
N LEU A 113 -2.46 16.42 -18.46
CA LEU A 113 -1.14 15.91 -18.85
C LEU A 113 -0.38 16.99 -19.62
N ARG A 114 0.77 17.44 -19.10
CA ARG A 114 1.65 18.42 -19.76
C ARG A 114 3.04 17.87 -20.00
N THR A 115 3.52 17.02 -19.10
CA THR A 115 4.88 16.49 -19.10
C THR A 115 4.89 14.97 -19.13
N LEU A 116 6.03 14.37 -19.50
CA LEU A 116 6.24 12.93 -19.45
C LEU A 116 5.98 12.36 -18.04
N THR A 117 6.36 13.08 -16.98
CA THR A 117 6.08 12.67 -15.59
C THR A 117 4.58 12.61 -15.28
N ASP A 118 3.78 13.54 -15.82
CA ASP A 118 2.33 13.50 -15.62
C ASP A 118 1.74 12.23 -16.22
N VAL A 119 2.18 11.86 -17.44
CA VAL A 119 1.77 10.62 -18.12
C VAL A 119 2.21 9.39 -17.34
N GLN A 120 3.46 9.35 -16.88
CA GLN A 120 4.00 8.23 -16.10
C GLN A 120 3.21 8.01 -14.80
N THR A 121 2.88 9.10 -14.11
CA THR A 121 2.09 9.07 -12.88
C THR A 121 0.68 8.57 -13.16
N LEU A 122 -0.01 9.15 -14.15
CA LEU A 122 -1.36 8.74 -14.55
C LEU A 122 -1.41 7.25 -14.94
N LEU A 123 -0.46 6.78 -15.75
CA LEU A 123 -0.43 5.39 -16.18
C LEU A 123 -0.09 4.44 -15.03
N GLY A 124 0.74 4.85 -14.08
CA GLY A 124 0.98 4.11 -12.84
C GLY A 124 -0.31 3.94 -12.03
N ASP A 125 -1.06 5.03 -11.87
CA ASP A 125 -2.34 5.06 -11.15
C ASP A 125 -3.41 4.21 -11.84
N ILE A 126 -3.57 4.34 -13.16
CA ILE A 126 -4.47 3.50 -13.96
C ILE A 126 -4.07 2.02 -13.82
N GLN A 127 -2.78 1.72 -13.90
CA GLN A 127 -2.26 0.36 -13.80
C GLN A 127 -2.55 -0.26 -12.43
N TRP A 128 -2.49 0.53 -11.35
CA TRP A 128 -2.84 0.10 -10.00
C TRP A 128 -4.31 -0.31 -9.88
N VAL A 129 -5.24 0.47 -10.45
CA VAL A 129 -6.69 0.22 -10.32
C VAL A 129 -7.27 -0.68 -11.41
N ARG A 130 -6.55 -0.94 -12.50
CA ARG A 130 -7.10 -1.56 -13.73
C ARG A 130 -7.87 -2.85 -13.50
N LYS A 131 -7.36 -3.74 -12.64
CA LYS A 131 -7.94 -5.07 -12.43
C LYS A 131 -9.31 -4.97 -11.76
N CYS A 132 -9.46 -4.02 -10.84
CA CYS A 132 -10.70 -3.81 -10.11
C CYS A 132 -11.72 -3.03 -10.93
N ALA A 133 -11.27 -2.12 -11.79
CA ALA A 133 -12.13 -1.33 -12.66
C ALA A 133 -12.47 -1.99 -14.01
N GLY A 134 -11.97 -3.21 -14.27
CA GLY A 134 -12.18 -3.90 -15.54
C GLY A 134 -11.61 -3.14 -16.75
N ILE A 135 -10.49 -2.43 -16.54
CA ILE A 135 -9.79 -1.69 -17.61
C ILE A 135 -8.89 -2.69 -18.35
N SER A 136 -9.11 -2.80 -19.66
CA SER A 136 -8.38 -3.72 -20.53
C SER A 136 -7.01 -3.17 -20.95
N ASN A 137 -6.10 -4.05 -21.36
CA ASN A 137 -4.81 -3.63 -21.92
C ASN A 137 -4.98 -2.81 -23.22
N ALA A 138 -6.03 -3.06 -24.00
CA ALA A 138 -6.32 -2.31 -25.22
C ALA A 138 -6.62 -0.83 -24.91
N GLU A 139 -7.42 -0.56 -23.88
CA GLU A 139 -7.74 0.79 -23.43
C GLU A 139 -6.49 1.56 -22.95
N ILE A 140 -5.59 0.88 -22.23
CA ILE A 140 -4.34 1.50 -21.75
C ILE A 140 -3.35 1.70 -22.90
N SER A 141 -3.33 0.80 -23.89
CA SER A 141 -2.35 0.85 -24.98
C SER A 141 -2.40 2.15 -25.80
N LEU A 142 -3.59 2.75 -25.93
CA LEU A 142 -3.77 4.06 -26.58
C LEU A 142 -3.00 5.19 -25.90
N LEU A 143 -2.80 5.06 -24.58
CA LEU A 143 -2.07 6.03 -23.76
C LEU A 143 -0.58 5.71 -23.66
N THR A 144 -0.15 4.47 -23.93
CA THR A 144 1.28 4.10 -23.83
C THR A 144 2.17 4.80 -24.85
N SER A 145 1.63 5.27 -25.98
CA SER A 145 2.37 6.09 -26.94
C SER A 145 2.77 7.46 -26.38
N LEU A 146 2.11 7.93 -25.30
CA LEU A 146 2.47 9.17 -24.60
C LEU A 146 3.74 9.03 -23.73
N LEU A 147 4.25 7.80 -23.55
CA LEU A 147 5.47 7.55 -22.78
C LEU A 147 6.76 7.78 -23.59
N HIS A 148 6.65 8.18 -24.86
CA HIS A 148 7.82 8.50 -25.67
C HIS A 148 8.47 9.80 -25.19
N GLY A 149 9.68 9.69 -24.64
CA GLY A 149 10.47 10.81 -24.13
C GLY A 149 11.69 10.30 -23.38
N SER A 150 12.60 11.19 -23.01
CA SER A 150 13.83 10.86 -22.27
C SER A 150 13.93 11.65 -20.98
N HIS A 151 13.43 12.88 -20.94
CA HIS A 151 13.45 13.74 -19.77
C HIS A 151 12.08 13.80 -19.10
N PRO A 152 12.00 13.76 -17.76
CA PRO A 152 10.74 13.90 -17.00
C PRO A 152 9.87 15.10 -17.41
N SER A 153 10.52 16.19 -17.80
CA SER A 153 9.88 17.46 -18.17
C SER A 153 9.53 17.58 -19.66
N ASP A 154 9.78 16.55 -20.47
CA ASP A 154 9.45 16.59 -21.90
C ASP A 154 7.94 16.86 -22.08
N GLU A 155 7.60 17.84 -22.91
CA GLU A 155 6.21 18.20 -23.16
C GLU A 155 5.49 17.09 -23.93
N VAL A 156 4.25 16.81 -23.51
CA VAL A 156 3.41 15.78 -24.11
C VAL A 156 2.18 16.42 -24.74
N THR A 157 1.89 16.04 -25.98
CA THR A 157 0.65 16.42 -26.66
C THR A 157 -0.32 15.24 -26.66
N VAL A 158 -1.50 15.45 -26.08
CA VAL A 158 -2.57 14.43 -26.03
C VAL A 158 -3.50 14.62 -27.22
N SER A 159 -3.72 13.58 -28.02
CA SER A 159 -4.68 13.60 -29.12
C SER A 159 -6.13 13.53 -28.61
N GLU A 160 -7.09 13.94 -29.44
CA GLU A 160 -8.52 13.81 -29.10
C GLU A 160 -8.94 12.36 -28.82
N THR A 161 -8.36 11.40 -29.54
CA THR A 161 -8.61 9.97 -29.33
C THR A 161 -8.11 9.50 -27.96
N GLN A 162 -6.94 9.97 -27.53
CA GLN A 162 -6.37 9.67 -26.22
C GLN A 162 -7.15 10.36 -25.11
N GLN A 163 -7.59 11.60 -25.32
CA GLN A 163 -8.43 12.33 -24.37
C GLN A 163 -9.77 11.61 -24.15
N THR A 164 -10.39 11.11 -25.23
CA THR A 164 -11.64 10.34 -25.15
C THR A 164 -11.44 9.02 -24.40
N ALA A 165 -10.35 8.30 -24.69
CA ALA A 165 -10.00 7.07 -23.98
C ALA A 165 -9.77 7.32 -22.48
N LEU A 166 -9.10 8.42 -22.13
CA LEU A 166 -8.88 8.83 -20.74
C LEU A 166 -10.19 9.13 -20.02
N GLN A 167 -11.11 9.87 -20.65
CA GLN A 167 -12.44 10.15 -20.07
C GLN A 167 -13.24 8.87 -19.83
N HIS A 168 -13.20 7.91 -20.76
CA HIS A 168 -13.85 6.62 -20.60
C HIS A 168 -13.26 5.82 -19.42
N ILE A 169 -11.93 5.82 -19.26
CA ILE A 169 -11.25 5.19 -18.12
C ILE A 169 -11.67 5.83 -16.80
N VAL A 170 -11.74 7.17 -16.75
CA VAL A 170 -12.16 7.91 -15.55
C VAL A 170 -13.60 7.56 -15.17
N GLN A 171 -14.50 7.44 -16.14
CA GLN A 171 -15.89 7.03 -15.89
C GLN A 171 -16.00 5.63 -15.30
N LYS A 172 -15.16 4.68 -15.72
CA LYS A 172 -15.13 3.32 -15.14
C LYS A 172 -14.68 3.27 -13.68
N LEU A 173 -14.06 4.34 -13.18
CA LEU A 173 -13.53 4.45 -11.82
C LEU A 173 -14.49 5.15 -10.85
N GLN A 174 -15.58 5.73 -11.37
CA GLN A 174 -16.66 6.36 -10.58
C GLN A 174 -17.75 5.34 -10.25
#